data_AF-A0A8S3ZV27-F1
#
_entry.id   AF-A0A8S3ZV27-F1
#
_cell.length_a   1.000
_cell.length_b   1.000
_cell.length_c   1.000
_cell.angle_alpha   90.00
_cell.angle_beta   90.00
_cell.angle_gamma   90.00
#
_symmetry.space_group_name_H-M   'P 1'
#
loop_
_entity.id
_entity.type
_entity.pdbx_description
1 polymer ?
#
loop_
_entity_poly.entity_id
_entity_poly.type
_entity_poly.pdbx_seq_one_letter_code
_entity_poly.pdbx_strand_id
1 'polypeptide(L)'
;SIRPAAVIPKGLAPPTYSRFVPTFCGAPNAFSIQLFCIAEQYEMRSCDFLPQAFALFPDRDYCIITLPHMVPEFPLIQNFVRVTPKCPSILPQELYVFHRSGLLKNFKVRTACSSDYEHVEKLVETINFKENLLADLQQFHRARRDPTGVEIQAFVAECLNQVVGIAILRREEDIEYIRSHYNIEEFIYYNHHHREDHGHLNHLVLNPVFNHLTKHFIKEVLRLGHKTCLYYPLYPPYTPREKLGNHSLITGLNVLVPVRERRQIDYPVETLGINGPSDKVLKKCCPYALNHINKKLVLEPK
;
A
#
# COMPACT_ATOMS: atom_id res chain seq x y z
N SER A 1 30.05 -0.94 50.88
CA SER A 1 29.52 0.29 50.29
C SER A 1 28.33 -0.07 49.41
N ILE A 2 27.14 0.37 49.80
CA ILE A 2 25.90 0.07 49.09
C ILE A 2 25.80 1.07 47.93
N ARG A 3 25.78 0.59 46.68
CA ARG A 3 25.57 1.46 45.51
C ARG A 3 24.12 1.97 45.54
N PRO A 4 23.87 3.29 45.41
CA PRO A 4 22.51 3.79 45.37
C PRO A 4 21.82 3.32 44.07
N ALA A 5 20.56 2.93 44.20
CA ALA A 5 19.71 2.56 43.07
C ALA A 5 19.63 3.73 42.07
N ALA A 6 19.84 3.44 40.79
CA ALA A 6 19.73 4.43 39.73
C ALA A 6 18.29 4.98 39.69
N VAL A 7 18.15 6.27 39.98
CA VAL A 7 16.89 7.00 39.82
C VAL A 7 16.63 7.13 38.33
N ILE A 8 15.72 6.29 37.81
CA ILE A 8 15.26 6.38 36.43
C ILE A 8 14.55 7.74 36.25
N PRO A 9 14.90 8.56 35.23
CA PRO A 9 14.21 9.82 34.96
C PRO A 9 12.72 9.57 34.75
N LYS A 10 11.86 10.37 35.41
CA LYS A 10 10.39 10.26 35.41
C LYS A 10 9.71 10.33 34.02
N GLY A 11 10.46 10.46 32.93
CA GLY A 11 9.97 10.48 31.54
C GLY A 11 10.28 9.24 30.70
N LEU A 12 10.95 8.22 31.26
CA LEU A 12 11.34 6.98 30.54
C LEU A 12 10.63 5.72 31.05
N ALA A 13 9.67 5.86 31.97
CA ALA A 13 8.80 4.74 32.31
C ALA A 13 7.95 4.42 31.07
N PRO A 14 8.01 3.18 30.53
CA PRO A 14 7.10 2.79 29.46
C PRO A 14 5.67 3.06 29.97
N PRO A 15 4.79 3.70 29.18
CA PRO A 15 3.43 3.92 29.62
C PRO A 15 2.83 2.58 30.00
N THR A 16 2.32 2.45 31.21
CA THR A 16 1.48 1.31 31.59
C THR A 16 0.18 1.43 30.80
N TYR A 17 0.21 0.95 29.56
CA TYR A 17 -0.99 0.85 28.75
C TYR A 17 -1.89 -0.19 29.41
N SER A 18 -3.04 0.25 29.94
CA SER A 18 -4.10 -0.68 30.31
C SER A 18 -4.46 -1.47 29.04
N ARG A 19 -4.32 -2.79 29.11
CA ARG A 19 -4.55 -3.69 27.99
C ARG A 19 -6.03 -3.60 27.62
N PHE A 20 -6.37 -2.82 26.59
CA PHE A 20 -7.71 -2.86 26.02
C PHE A 20 -7.90 -4.23 25.36
N VAL A 21 -8.58 -5.12 26.09
CA VAL A 21 -9.06 -6.40 25.57
C VAL A 21 -10.50 -6.18 25.18
N PRO A 22 -10.82 -5.95 23.90
CA PRO A 22 -12.21 -5.90 23.48
C PRO A 22 -12.84 -7.27 23.75
N THR A 23 -13.86 -7.30 24.62
CA THR A 23 -14.68 -8.49 24.81
C THR A 23 -15.61 -8.60 23.62
N PHE A 24 -15.36 -9.59 22.76
CA PHE A 24 -16.26 -9.86 21.65
C PHE A 24 -17.54 -10.52 22.19
N CYS A 25 -18.67 -9.83 22.09
CA CYS A 25 -19.97 -10.32 22.57
C CYS A 25 -20.83 -10.95 21.46
N GLY A 26 -20.26 -11.19 20.27
CA GLY A 26 -20.97 -11.80 19.15
C GLY A 26 -20.88 -13.33 19.12
N ALA A 27 -21.69 -13.95 18.26
CA ALA A 27 -21.52 -15.37 17.95
C ALA A 27 -20.17 -15.59 17.26
N PRO A 28 -19.50 -16.75 17.46
CA PRO A 28 -18.27 -17.05 16.76
C PRO A 28 -18.48 -16.92 15.24
N ASN A 29 -17.56 -16.27 14.52
CA ASN A 29 -17.71 -16.05 13.07
C ASN A 29 -16.49 -16.55 12.27
N ALA A 30 -15.73 -17.49 12.84
CA ALA A 30 -14.54 -18.02 12.20
C ALA A 30 -14.40 -19.54 12.37
N PHE A 31 -13.79 -20.19 11.39
CA PHE A 31 -13.19 -21.52 11.54
C PHE A 31 -11.68 -21.43 11.33
N SER A 32 -10.93 -22.37 11.91
CA SER A 32 -9.47 -22.35 11.93
C SER A 32 -8.86 -23.52 11.19
N ILE A 33 -7.79 -23.26 10.44
CA ILE A 33 -6.90 -24.27 9.88
C ILE A 33 -5.79 -24.50 10.89
N GLN A 34 -5.79 -25.68 11.54
CA GLN A 34 -4.76 -26.05 12.51
C GLN A 34 -3.49 -26.60 11.84
N LEU A 35 -3.68 -27.36 10.77
CA LEU A 35 -2.60 -27.98 10.00
C LEU A 35 -2.96 -27.89 8.52
N PHE A 36 -2.04 -27.35 7.72
CA PHE A 36 -2.16 -27.33 6.27
C PHE A 36 -1.00 -28.09 5.65
N CYS A 37 -1.31 -29.13 4.90
CA CYS A 37 -0.33 -29.90 4.14
C CYS A 37 -0.90 -30.14 2.73
N ILE A 38 -0.10 -29.85 1.71
CA ILE A 38 -0.44 -30.07 0.31
C ILE A 38 0.79 -30.64 -0.39
N ALA A 39 0.59 -31.55 -1.34
CA ALA A 39 1.69 -32.02 -2.16
C ALA A 39 2.21 -30.86 -3.04
N GLU A 40 3.53 -30.75 -3.18
CA GLU A 40 4.22 -29.66 -3.88
C GLU A 40 3.65 -29.38 -5.29
N GLN A 41 3.35 -30.45 -6.03
CA GLN A 41 2.74 -30.37 -7.37
C GLN A 41 1.38 -29.66 -7.43
N TYR A 42 0.68 -29.50 -6.29
CA TYR A 42 -0.62 -28.84 -6.18
C TYR A 42 -0.57 -27.53 -5.40
N GLU A 43 0.61 -27.10 -4.93
CA GLU A 43 0.77 -25.96 -4.02
C GLU A 43 0.19 -24.65 -4.61
N MET A 44 0.39 -24.42 -5.91
CA MET A 44 -0.12 -23.26 -6.65
C MET A 44 -1.65 -23.21 -6.73
N ARG A 45 -2.34 -24.33 -6.49
CA ARG A 45 -3.81 -24.44 -6.47
C ARG A 45 -4.38 -24.58 -5.05
N SER A 46 -3.57 -24.27 -4.05
CA SER A 46 -3.97 -24.36 -2.65
C SER A 46 -5.22 -23.52 -2.32
N CYS A 47 -5.47 -22.41 -3.00
CA CYS A 47 -6.69 -21.62 -2.78
C CYS A 47 -8.00 -22.31 -3.18
N ASP A 48 -7.96 -23.35 -4.03
CA ASP A 48 -9.16 -24.03 -4.54
C ASP A 48 -9.92 -24.83 -3.47
N PHE A 49 -9.30 -25.15 -2.32
CA PHE A 49 -10.04 -25.80 -1.22
C PHE A 49 -10.89 -24.80 -0.43
N LEU A 50 -10.56 -23.50 -0.43
CA LEU A 50 -11.26 -22.49 0.39
C LEU A 50 -12.78 -22.47 0.11
N PRO A 51 -13.26 -22.45 -1.16
CA PRO A 51 -14.69 -22.55 -1.45
C PRO A 51 -15.38 -23.75 -0.79
N GLN A 52 -14.72 -24.92 -0.78
CA GLN A 52 -15.25 -26.14 -0.16
C GLN A 52 -15.24 -26.04 1.37
N ALA A 53 -14.19 -25.46 1.96
CA ALA A 53 -14.13 -25.21 3.39
C ALA A 53 -15.27 -24.29 3.86
N PHE A 54 -15.54 -23.19 3.13
CA PHE A 54 -16.67 -22.30 3.44
C PHE A 54 -18.04 -22.95 3.20
N ALA A 55 -18.14 -23.93 2.30
CA ALA A 55 -19.37 -24.70 2.10
C ALA A 55 -19.68 -25.61 3.30
N LEU A 56 -18.66 -26.14 3.98
CA LEU A 56 -18.82 -26.94 5.21
C LEU A 56 -19.18 -26.10 6.44
N PHE A 57 -18.79 -24.82 6.44
CA PHE A 57 -19.07 -23.87 7.53
C PHE A 57 -19.85 -22.66 7.01
N PRO A 58 -21.12 -22.83 6.59
CA PRO A 58 -21.89 -21.78 5.93
C PRO A 58 -22.16 -20.56 6.81
N ASP A 59 -22.19 -20.75 8.14
CA ASP A 59 -22.44 -19.73 9.16
C ASP A 59 -21.17 -18.97 9.61
N ARG A 60 -20.04 -19.19 8.93
CA ARG A 60 -18.76 -18.55 9.26
C ARG A 60 -18.26 -17.73 8.07
N ASP A 61 -17.98 -16.46 8.31
CA ASP A 61 -17.46 -15.55 7.29
C ASP A 61 -15.93 -15.53 7.23
N TYR A 62 -15.25 -15.97 8.28
CA TYR A 62 -13.80 -15.92 8.38
C TYR A 62 -13.15 -17.31 8.45
N CYS A 63 -12.03 -17.44 7.75
CA CYS A 63 -11.08 -18.52 7.86
C CYS A 63 -9.80 -17.96 8.49
N ILE A 64 -9.31 -18.59 9.56
CA ILE A 64 -8.08 -18.16 10.23
C ILE A 64 -7.01 -19.24 10.17
N ILE A 65 -5.76 -18.83 10.09
CA ILE A 65 -4.61 -19.73 10.17
C ILE A 65 -3.50 -19.05 10.99
N THR A 66 -2.88 -19.82 11.87
CA THR A 66 -1.76 -19.36 12.70
C THR A 66 -0.48 -20.06 12.30
N LEU A 67 0.56 -19.30 11.98
CA LEU A 67 1.84 -19.84 11.54
C LEU A 67 2.99 -19.30 12.40
N PRO A 68 4.05 -20.08 12.67
CA PRO A 68 5.28 -19.54 13.23
C PRO A 68 5.91 -18.48 12.33
N HIS A 69 6.49 -17.43 12.91
CA HIS A 69 7.09 -16.30 12.18
C HIS A 69 8.28 -16.66 11.25
N MET A 70 8.86 -17.86 11.40
CA MET A 70 9.98 -18.34 10.58
C MET A 70 9.53 -19.09 9.32
N VAL A 71 8.23 -19.36 9.17
CA VAL A 71 7.69 -20.06 8.01
C VAL A 71 7.61 -19.09 6.83
N PRO A 72 8.19 -19.40 5.66
CA PRO A 72 8.07 -18.56 4.48
C PRO A 72 6.61 -18.50 3.99
N GLU A 73 6.23 -17.40 3.34
CA GLU A 73 4.92 -17.29 2.70
C GLU A 73 4.79 -18.33 1.58
N PHE A 74 3.75 -19.16 1.65
CA PHE A 74 3.37 -20.10 0.60
C PHE A 74 2.10 -19.61 -0.12
N PRO A 75 1.77 -20.11 -1.32
CA PRO A 75 0.71 -19.57 -2.17
C PRO A 75 -0.67 -19.41 -1.51
N LEU A 76 -1.02 -20.23 -0.52
CA LEU A 76 -2.28 -20.09 0.19
C LEU A 76 -2.30 -18.79 1.01
N ILE A 77 -1.23 -18.56 1.78
CA ILE A 77 -1.10 -17.46 2.75
C ILE A 77 -1.02 -16.11 2.06
N GLN A 78 -0.50 -16.06 0.82
CA GLN A 78 -0.54 -14.84 0.01
C GLN A 78 -1.97 -14.31 -0.22
N ASN A 79 -3.00 -15.17 -0.08
CA ASN A 79 -4.39 -14.77 -0.17
C ASN A 79 -4.96 -14.19 1.14
N PHE A 80 -4.31 -14.46 2.27
CA PHE A 80 -4.77 -14.05 3.60
C PHE A 80 -4.22 -12.67 3.96
N VAL A 81 -4.92 -11.98 4.86
CA VAL A 81 -4.45 -10.74 5.47
C VAL A 81 -3.70 -11.08 6.76
N ARG A 82 -2.43 -10.67 6.83
CA ARG A 82 -1.64 -10.75 8.07
C ARG A 82 -2.17 -9.72 9.07
N VAL A 83 -2.56 -10.17 10.24
CA VAL A 83 -3.09 -9.32 11.31
C VAL A 83 -1.94 -8.70 12.08
N THR A 84 -1.98 -7.38 12.28
CA THR A 84 -1.01 -6.67 13.10
C THR A 84 -1.08 -7.18 14.56
N PRO A 85 0.02 -7.70 15.12
CA PRO A 85 0.05 -8.13 16.51
C PRO A 85 -0.28 -6.96 17.46
N LYS A 86 -1.08 -7.23 18.50
CA LYS A 86 -1.35 -6.23 19.54
C LYS A 86 -0.08 -5.97 20.34
N CYS A 87 0.25 -4.73 20.66
CA CYS A 87 1.34 -4.44 21.61
C CYS A 87 0.88 -4.75 23.05
N PRO A 88 1.69 -5.39 23.93
CA PRO A 88 3.00 -6.00 23.72
C PRO A 88 2.91 -7.53 23.55
N SER A 89 2.39 -8.01 22.42
CA SER A 89 2.31 -9.45 22.12
C SER A 89 3.71 -10.04 21.98
N ILE A 90 3.96 -11.12 22.71
CA ILE A 90 5.20 -11.91 22.68
C ILE A 90 5.00 -13.28 22.02
N LEU A 91 3.83 -13.50 21.41
CA LEU A 91 3.53 -14.78 20.77
C LEU A 91 4.43 -14.96 19.53
N PRO A 92 5.09 -16.11 19.37
CA PRO A 92 5.95 -16.39 18.22
C PRO A 92 5.17 -16.76 16.95
N GLN A 93 3.85 -16.56 16.97
CA GLN A 93 2.92 -16.94 15.91
C GLN A 93 2.29 -15.70 15.29
N GLU A 94 2.12 -15.77 13.99
CA GLU A 94 1.44 -14.79 13.18
C GLU A 94 0.03 -15.27 12.88
N LEU A 95 -0.94 -14.35 12.95
CA LEU A 95 -2.32 -14.62 12.62
C LEU A 95 -2.62 -14.12 11.22
N TYR A 96 -3.14 -15.01 10.39
CA TYR A 96 -3.61 -14.73 9.05
C TYR A 96 -5.12 -14.93 8.99
N VAL A 97 -5.83 -14.01 8.36
CA VAL A 97 -7.29 -14.01 8.27
C VAL A 97 -7.72 -13.88 6.82
N PHE A 98 -8.66 -14.72 6.40
CA PHE A 98 -9.31 -14.67 5.10
C PHE A 98 -10.82 -14.55 5.28
N HIS A 99 -11.45 -13.65 4.53
CA HIS A 99 -12.90 -13.45 4.58
C HIS A 99 -13.56 -14.08 3.36
N ARG A 100 -14.77 -14.65 3.52
CA ARG A 100 -15.52 -15.34 2.47
C ARG A 100 -15.70 -14.50 1.21
N SER A 101 -15.92 -13.20 1.34
CA SER A 101 -16.05 -12.29 0.19
C SER A 101 -14.79 -12.19 -0.66
N GLY A 102 -13.62 -12.62 -0.16
CA GLY A 102 -12.42 -12.73 -0.98
C GLY A 102 -12.54 -13.77 -2.10
N LEU A 103 -13.48 -14.71 -2.01
CA LEU A 103 -13.74 -15.70 -3.07
C LEU A 103 -14.61 -15.16 -4.22
N LEU A 104 -15.11 -13.93 -4.09
CA LEU A 104 -15.97 -13.32 -5.10
C LEU A 104 -15.18 -13.07 -6.39
N LYS A 105 -15.68 -13.61 -7.50
CA LYS A 105 -15.00 -13.52 -8.81
C LYS A 105 -15.35 -12.26 -9.60
N ASN A 106 -16.24 -11.42 -9.10
CA ASN A 106 -16.77 -10.27 -9.81
C ASN A 106 -16.08 -8.95 -9.45
N PHE A 107 -14.79 -9.01 -9.17
CA PHE A 107 -13.95 -7.84 -8.96
C PHE A 107 -13.66 -7.16 -10.31
N LYS A 108 -14.19 -5.95 -10.50
CA LYS A 108 -14.01 -5.14 -11.71
C LYS A 108 -13.39 -3.81 -11.35
N VAL A 109 -12.59 -3.27 -12.27
CA VAL A 109 -11.95 -1.97 -12.11
C VAL A 109 -12.38 -1.09 -13.26
N ARG A 110 -12.78 0.15 -12.95
CA ARG A 110 -13.23 1.14 -13.94
C ARG A 110 -12.80 2.54 -13.54
N THR A 111 -12.93 3.50 -14.44
CA THR A 111 -12.75 4.92 -14.13
C THR A 111 -13.84 5.38 -13.15
N ALA A 112 -13.47 6.29 -12.24
CA ALA A 112 -14.40 6.86 -11.26
C ALA A 112 -15.49 7.70 -11.95
N CYS A 113 -16.71 7.60 -11.42
CA CYS A 113 -17.89 8.36 -11.84
C CYS A 113 -18.40 9.21 -10.66
N SER A 114 -19.15 10.28 -10.95
CA SER A 114 -19.64 11.20 -9.90
C SER A 114 -20.56 10.55 -8.87
N SER A 115 -21.24 9.45 -9.24
CA SER A 115 -22.07 8.64 -8.36
C SER A 115 -21.27 7.84 -7.31
N ASP A 116 -19.97 7.67 -7.52
CA ASP A 116 -19.12 6.87 -6.63
C ASP A 116 -18.71 7.63 -5.37
N TYR A 117 -18.89 8.96 -5.34
CA TYR A 117 -18.42 9.82 -4.26
C TYR A 117 -18.89 9.37 -2.87
N GLU A 118 -20.20 9.16 -2.70
CA GLU A 118 -20.78 8.71 -1.42
C GLU A 118 -20.28 7.33 -0.99
N HIS A 119 -20.01 6.45 -1.95
CA HIS A 119 -19.51 5.10 -1.68
C HIS A 119 -18.04 5.13 -1.27
N VAL A 120 -17.24 5.99 -1.90
CA VAL A 120 -15.84 6.21 -1.52
C VAL A 120 -15.73 6.87 -0.16
N GLU A 121 -16.59 7.85 0.14
CA GLU A 121 -16.62 8.51 1.45
C GLU A 121 -16.82 7.51 2.59
N LYS A 122 -17.75 6.56 2.43
CA LYS A 122 -17.95 5.44 3.38
C LYS A 122 -16.73 4.52 3.48
N LEU A 123 -16.05 4.24 2.36
CA LEU A 123 -14.87 3.37 2.35
C LEU A 123 -13.67 3.98 3.10
N VAL A 124 -13.48 5.30 2.96
CA VAL A 124 -12.29 6.02 3.47
C VAL A 124 -12.54 6.61 4.87
N GLU A 125 -13.72 6.39 5.47
CA GLU A 125 -14.12 6.98 6.75
C GLU A 125 -13.07 6.80 7.88
N THR A 126 -12.43 5.63 7.91
CA THR A 126 -11.46 5.21 8.94
C THR A 126 -10.00 5.54 8.59
N ILE A 127 -9.73 6.09 7.41
CA ILE A 127 -8.38 6.30 6.90
C ILE A 127 -7.88 7.69 7.25
N ASN A 128 -6.61 7.79 7.63
CA ASN A 128 -5.95 9.06 7.88
C ASN A 128 -5.78 9.87 6.59
N PHE A 129 -5.98 11.18 6.66
CA PHE A 129 -5.89 12.10 5.51
C PHE A 129 -6.94 11.83 4.42
N LYS A 130 -8.13 11.37 4.83
CA LYS A 130 -9.27 11.16 3.92
C LYS A 130 -9.73 12.43 3.23
N GLU A 131 -9.53 13.58 3.87
CA GLU A 131 -9.92 14.89 3.35
C GLU A 131 -9.19 15.20 2.04
N ASN A 132 -7.90 14.86 1.96
CA ASN A 132 -7.08 15.06 0.76
C ASN A 132 -7.58 14.18 -0.39
N LEU A 133 -7.88 12.91 -0.11
CA LEU A 133 -8.41 11.97 -1.09
C LEU A 133 -9.77 12.43 -1.63
N LEU A 134 -10.67 12.88 -0.76
CA LEU A 134 -11.99 13.37 -1.15
C LEU A 134 -11.88 14.69 -1.93
N ALA A 135 -10.98 15.60 -1.55
CA ALA A 135 -10.72 16.83 -2.30
C ALA A 135 -10.20 16.54 -3.71
N ASP A 136 -9.25 15.62 -3.85
CA ASP A 136 -8.71 15.19 -5.13
C ASP A 136 -9.78 14.52 -6.00
N LEU A 137 -10.67 13.73 -5.39
CA LEU A 137 -11.78 13.11 -6.09
C LEU A 137 -12.79 14.16 -6.58
N GLN A 138 -13.13 15.16 -5.75
CA GLN A 138 -13.99 16.28 -6.17
C GLN A 138 -13.34 17.06 -7.32
N GLN A 139 -12.03 17.28 -7.25
CA GLN A 139 -11.29 17.97 -8.29
C GLN A 139 -11.28 17.19 -9.61
N PHE A 140 -11.11 15.88 -9.54
CA PHE A 140 -11.24 14.99 -10.68
C PHE A 140 -12.61 15.14 -11.36
N HIS A 141 -13.70 15.18 -10.58
CA HIS A 141 -15.04 15.36 -11.13
C HIS A 141 -15.28 16.75 -11.74
N ARG A 142 -14.68 17.81 -11.19
CA ARG A 142 -14.86 19.19 -11.69
C ARG A 142 -14.07 19.48 -12.95
N ALA A 143 -12.77 19.19 -12.94
CA ALA A 143 -11.85 19.69 -13.96
C ALA A 143 -10.91 18.61 -14.55
N ARG A 144 -10.84 17.41 -13.96
CA ARG A 144 -9.86 16.35 -14.29
C ARG A 144 -8.39 16.83 -14.30
N ARG A 145 -8.13 17.98 -13.70
CA ARG A 145 -6.81 18.60 -13.61
C ARG A 145 -6.63 19.25 -12.25
N ASP A 146 -5.41 19.16 -11.75
CA ASP A 146 -4.95 19.80 -10.53
C ASP A 146 -4.90 21.32 -10.71
N PRO A 147 -4.79 22.15 -9.65
CA PRO A 147 -4.68 23.61 -9.81
C PRO A 147 -3.41 24.02 -10.59
N THR A 148 -2.40 23.14 -10.58
CA THR A 148 -1.15 23.25 -11.35
C THR A 148 -1.31 22.87 -12.83
N GLY A 149 -2.47 22.34 -13.23
CA GLY A 149 -2.75 21.90 -14.59
C GLY A 149 -2.40 20.44 -14.87
N VAL A 150 -1.87 19.72 -13.89
CA VAL A 150 -1.52 18.29 -13.99
C VAL A 150 -2.77 17.44 -14.15
N GLU A 151 -2.75 16.49 -15.08
CA GLU A 151 -3.85 15.56 -15.31
C GLU A 151 -4.07 14.64 -14.11
N ILE A 152 -5.31 14.55 -13.63
CA ILE A 152 -5.73 13.63 -12.56
C ILE A 152 -6.54 12.51 -13.19
N GLN A 153 -6.23 11.28 -12.78
CA GLN A 153 -6.98 10.08 -13.18
C GLN A 153 -7.42 9.32 -11.94
N ALA A 154 -8.72 9.05 -11.82
CA ALA A 154 -9.27 8.30 -10.69
C ALA A 154 -9.92 6.99 -11.16
N PHE A 155 -9.68 5.92 -10.41
CA PHE A 155 -10.16 4.57 -10.68
C PHE A 155 -10.82 3.99 -9.45
N VAL A 156 -11.87 3.22 -9.67
CA VAL A 156 -12.66 2.58 -8.62
C VAL A 156 -12.68 1.07 -8.87
N ALA A 157 -12.46 0.31 -7.81
CA ALA A 157 -12.70 -1.13 -7.79
C ALA A 157 -14.10 -1.40 -7.26
N GLU A 158 -14.85 -2.23 -7.99
CA GLU A 158 -16.24 -2.57 -7.72
C GLU A 158 -16.39 -4.08 -7.60
N CYS A 159 -17.12 -4.54 -6.59
CA CYS A 159 -17.48 -5.93 -6.37
C CYS A 159 -18.95 -5.99 -5.93
N LEU A 160 -19.77 -6.79 -6.62
CA LEU A 160 -21.23 -6.89 -6.39
C LEU A 160 -21.94 -5.51 -6.36
N ASN A 161 -21.58 -4.59 -7.27
CA ASN A 161 -22.09 -3.22 -7.33
C ASN A 161 -21.74 -2.34 -6.12
N GLN A 162 -20.80 -2.77 -5.28
CA GLN A 162 -20.27 -1.99 -4.17
C GLN A 162 -18.84 -1.55 -4.48
N VAL A 163 -18.52 -0.29 -4.19
CA VAL A 163 -17.15 0.22 -4.27
C VAL A 163 -16.32 -0.38 -3.13
N VAL A 164 -15.25 -1.09 -3.49
CA VAL A 164 -14.34 -1.77 -2.56
C VAL A 164 -12.94 -1.17 -2.56
N GLY A 165 -12.61 -0.32 -3.52
CA GLY A 165 -11.32 0.35 -3.61
C GLY A 165 -11.34 1.59 -4.49
N ILE A 166 -10.37 2.47 -4.29
CA ILE A 166 -10.13 3.68 -5.07
C ILE A 166 -8.63 3.89 -5.27
N ALA A 167 -8.23 4.34 -6.46
CA ALA A 167 -6.88 4.79 -6.76
C ALA A 167 -6.93 6.13 -7.50
N ILE A 168 -6.11 7.09 -7.09
CA ILE A 168 -5.97 8.40 -7.74
C ILE A 168 -4.51 8.56 -8.16
N LEU A 169 -4.34 8.80 -9.45
CA LEU A 169 -3.06 9.04 -10.10
C LEU A 169 -2.96 10.47 -10.59
N ARG A 170 -1.74 11.00 -10.56
CA ARG A 170 -1.33 12.21 -11.29
C ARG A 170 -0.25 11.84 -12.30
N ARG A 171 0.03 12.75 -13.24
CA ARG A 171 1.22 12.65 -14.09
C ARG A 171 2.46 12.97 -13.25
N GLU A 172 3.50 12.15 -13.36
CA GLU A 172 4.77 12.43 -12.69
C GLU A 172 5.54 13.48 -13.49
N GLU A 173 5.77 14.65 -12.89
CA GLU A 173 6.53 15.75 -13.52
C GLU A 173 8.01 15.75 -13.11
N ASP A 174 8.34 15.23 -11.92
CA ASP A 174 9.68 15.29 -11.34
C ASP A 174 10.52 14.02 -11.65
N ILE A 175 10.28 13.39 -12.80
CA ILE A 175 10.93 12.12 -13.20
C ILE A 175 12.46 12.28 -13.21
N GLU A 176 12.99 13.42 -13.67
CA GLU A 176 14.43 13.65 -13.68
C GLU A 176 15.03 13.74 -12.27
N TYR A 177 14.29 14.29 -11.30
CA TYR A 177 14.72 14.32 -9.90
C TYR A 177 14.79 12.89 -9.35
N ILE A 178 13.74 12.09 -9.62
CA ILE A 178 13.70 10.69 -9.19
C ILE A 178 14.90 9.95 -9.79
N ARG A 179 15.24 10.20 -11.06
CA ARG A 179 16.38 9.57 -11.75
C ARG A 179 17.73 9.98 -11.18
N SER A 180 17.93 11.24 -10.80
CA SER A 180 19.20 11.66 -10.20
C SER A 180 19.35 11.14 -8.77
N HIS A 181 18.27 11.05 -8.00
CA HIS A 181 18.30 10.77 -6.56
C HIS A 181 17.98 9.33 -6.17
N TYR A 182 17.42 8.50 -7.04
CA TYR A 182 17.06 7.11 -6.71
C TYR A 182 17.57 6.11 -7.74
N ASN A 183 17.85 4.89 -7.28
CA ASN A 183 18.29 3.77 -8.12
C ASN A 183 17.14 3.08 -8.84
N ILE A 184 16.38 3.84 -9.61
CA ILE A 184 15.24 3.35 -10.41
C ILE A 184 15.66 2.56 -11.65
N GLU A 185 16.89 2.74 -12.12
CA GLU A 185 17.47 2.01 -13.28
C GLU A 185 17.61 0.50 -13.02
N GLU A 186 17.56 0.06 -11.75
CA GLU A 186 17.50 -1.36 -11.38
C GLU A 186 16.15 -2.01 -11.76
N PHE A 187 15.08 -1.21 -11.82
CA PHE A 187 13.71 -1.69 -12.05
C PHE A 187 13.18 -1.36 -13.45
N ILE A 188 13.65 -0.27 -14.07
CA ILE A 188 13.11 0.26 -15.31
C ILE A 188 14.23 0.67 -16.27
N TYR A 189 14.07 0.31 -17.55
CA TYR A 189 14.85 0.86 -18.65
C TYR A 189 14.19 2.14 -19.18
N TYR A 190 14.67 3.31 -18.74
CA TYR A 190 14.08 4.62 -19.09
C TYR A 190 13.87 4.86 -20.58
N ASN A 191 14.78 4.36 -21.42
CA ASN A 191 14.70 4.57 -22.87
C ASN A 191 13.46 3.92 -23.52
N HIS A 192 12.80 3.00 -22.82
CA HIS A 192 11.60 2.31 -23.31
C HIS A 192 10.29 2.90 -22.77
N HIS A 193 10.34 3.99 -21.99
CA HIS A 193 9.17 4.63 -21.40
C HIS A 193 9.11 6.11 -21.77
N HIS A 194 7.95 6.54 -22.25
CA HIS A 194 7.70 7.96 -22.47
C HIS A 194 7.42 8.66 -21.14
N ARG A 195 7.66 9.97 -21.08
CA ARG A 195 7.36 10.80 -19.89
C ARG A 195 5.90 10.65 -19.45
N GLU A 196 4.98 10.45 -20.39
CA GLU A 196 3.56 10.30 -20.09
C GLU A 196 3.19 8.95 -19.46
N ASP A 197 4.03 7.92 -19.64
CA ASP A 197 3.80 6.57 -19.13
C ASP A 197 4.06 6.46 -17.62
N HIS A 198 4.71 7.47 -17.04
CA HIS A 198 5.02 7.57 -15.63
C HIS A 198 3.85 8.21 -14.88
N GLY A 199 3.29 7.44 -13.93
CA GLY A 199 2.24 7.90 -13.03
C GLY A 199 2.78 8.14 -11.63
N HIS A 200 2.30 9.20 -11.02
CA HIS A 200 2.44 9.47 -9.59
C HIS A 200 1.22 8.88 -8.88
N LEU A 201 1.45 8.01 -7.89
CA LEU A 201 0.40 7.44 -7.07
C LEU A 201 0.17 8.37 -5.87
N ASN A 202 -1.00 9.00 -5.80
CA ASN A 202 -1.35 9.89 -4.70
C ASN A 202 -2.12 9.16 -3.61
N HIS A 203 -3.12 8.41 -4.04
CA HIS A 203 -4.06 7.72 -3.18
C HIS A 203 -4.30 6.31 -3.72
N LEU A 204 -4.30 5.32 -2.84
CA LEU A 204 -4.70 3.95 -3.15
C LEU A 204 -5.29 3.33 -1.90
N VAL A 205 -6.59 3.10 -1.91
CA VAL A 205 -7.33 2.47 -0.83
C VAL A 205 -8.01 1.24 -1.39
N LEU A 206 -7.88 0.14 -0.67
CA LEU A 206 -8.58 -1.10 -0.97
C LEU A 206 -9.07 -1.69 0.34
N ASN A 207 -10.28 -2.22 0.37
CA ASN A 207 -10.77 -2.93 1.53
C ASN A 207 -9.85 -4.15 1.82
N PRO A 208 -9.34 -4.33 3.06
CA PRO A 208 -8.44 -5.42 3.41
C PRO A 208 -8.94 -6.82 3.01
N VAL A 209 -10.25 -7.03 2.94
CA VAL A 209 -10.85 -8.29 2.46
C VAL A 209 -10.34 -8.70 1.06
N PHE A 210 -10.05 -7.72 0.21
CA PHE A 210 -9.57 -7.91 -1.15
C PHE A 210 -8.05 -7.67 -1.29
N ASN A 211 -7.29 -7.70 -0.19
CA ASN A 211 -5.85 -7.45 -0.21
C ASN A 211 -5.08 -8.35 -1.20
N HIS A 212 -5.50 -9.60 -1.36
CA HIS A 212 -4.93 -10.53 -2.33
C HIS A 212 -5.12 -10.08 -3.80
N LEU A 213 -6.13 -9.26 -4.09
CA LEU A 213 -6.38 -8.68 -5.40
C LEU A 213 -5.66 -7.35 -5.62
N THR A 214 -4.85 -6.86 -4.67
CA THR A 214 -4.14 -5.57 -4.80
C THR A 214 -3.27 -5.52 -6.06
N LYS A 215 -2.54 -6.61 -6.38
CA LYS A 215 -1.77 -6.72 -7.63
C LYS A 215 -2.68 -6.58 -8.86
N HIS A 216 -3.82 -7.26 -8.87
CA HIS A 216 -4.79 -7.19 -9.95
C HIS A 216 -5.39 -5.79 -10.08
N PHE A 217 -5.70 -5.12 -8.96
CA PHE A 217 -6.19 -3.75 -8.96
C PHE A 217 -5.17 -2.79 -9.58
N ILE A 218 -3.89 -2.86 -9.17
CA ILE A 218 -2.82 -2.04 -9.74
C ILE A 218 -2.62 -2.35 -11.23
N LYS A 219 -2.70 -3.62 -11.63
CA LYS A 219 -2.63 -4.04 -13.04
C LYS A 219 -3.67 -3.32 -13.89
N GLU A 220 -4.92 -3.32 -13.43
CA GLU A 220 -6.01 -2.66 -14.16
C GLU A 220 -5.91 -1.14 -14.12
N VAL A 221 -5.43 -0.56 -13.02
CA VAL A 221 -5.12 0.88 -12.93
C VAL A 221 -4.05 1.28 -13.96
N LEU A 222 -2.97 0.51 -14.08
CA LEU A 222 -1.94 0.71 -15.12
C LEU A 222 -2.53 0.59 -16.54
N ARG A 223 -3.40 -0.40 -16.76
CA ARG A 223 -4.04 -0.65 -18.06
C ARG A 223 -4.97 0.48 -18.47
N LEU A 224 -5.85 0.92 -17.56
CA LEU A 224 -6.86 1.96 -17.80
C LEU A 224 -6.25 3.38 -17.84
N GLY A 225 -5.24 3.64 -17.01
CA GLY A 225 -4.53 4.92 -17.00
C GLY A 225 -3.46 5.05 -18.08
N HIS A 226 -3.29 4.02 -18.92
CA HIS A 226 -2.21 3.93 -19.91
C HIS A 226 -0.82 4.21 -19.31
N LYS A 227 -0.60 3.83 -18.05
CA LYS A 227 0.67 4.00 -17.35
C LYS A 227 1.47 2.70 -17.39
N THR A 228 2.79 2.81 -17.33
CA THR A 228 3.69 1.64 -17.25
C THR A 228 4.33 1.50 -15.86
N CYS A 229 4.51 2.63 -15.18
CA CYS A 229 5.26 2.76 -13.94
C CYS A 229 4.48 3.67 -12.99
N LEU A 230 4.36 3.27 -11.73
CA LEU A 230 3.82 4.10 -10.66
C LEU A 230 4.90 4.37 -9.62
N TYR A 231 4.92 5.61 -9.12
CA TYR A 231 5.80 6.07 -8.06
C TYR A 231 4.96 6.53 -6.87
N TYR A 232 5.35 6.13 -5.66
CA TYR A 232 4.69 6.55 -4.43
C TYR A 232 5.75 7.05 -3.45
N PRO A 233 5.87 8.39 -3.26
CA PRO A 233 6.72 8.94 -2.22
C PRO A 233 6.06 8.77 -0.85
N LEU A 234 6.83 8.28 0.10
CA LEU A 234 6.45 8.14 1.50
C LEU A 234 7.27 9.13 2.32
N TYR A 235 6.60 10.14 2.84
CA TYR A 235 7.23 11.19 3.63
C TYR A 235 7.29 10.81 5.12
N PRO A 236 8.36 11.21 5.83
CA PRO A 236 8.43 11.05 7.28
C PRO A 236 7.31 11.81 8.02
N PRO A 237 6.89 11.35 9.21
CA PRO A 237 5.76 11.95 9.94
C PRO A 237 6.01 13.38 10.43
N TYR A 238 7.27 13.82 10.50
CA TYR A 238 7.65 15.19 10.87
C TYR A 238 7.64 16.17 9.69
N THR A 239 7.29 15.71 8.48
CA THR A 239 7.22 16.56 7.29
C THR A 239 6.05 17.56 7.43
N PRO A 240 6.22 18.84 7.05
CA PRO A 240 5.15 19.82 7.09
C PRO A 240 3.91 19.34 6.33
N ARG A 241 2.72 19.55 6.92
CA ARG A 241 1.44 19.11 6.34
C ARG A 241 1.18 19.65 4.94
N GLU A 242 1.72 20.82 4.60
CA GLU A 242 1.63 21.41 3.26
C GLU A 242 2.26 20.53 2.17
N LYS A 243 3.37 19.85 2.48
CA LYS A 243 4.03 18.91 1.54
C LYS A 243 3.40 17.51 1.58
N LEU A 244 2.77 17.16 2.70
CA LEU A 244 2.00 15.92 2.85
C LEU A 244 0.62 16.02 2.17
N GLY A 245 0.14 17.24 1.91
CA GLY A 245 -1.23 17.57 1.54
C GLY A 245 -1.78 16.88 0.29
N ASN A 246 -0.92 16.32 -0.56
CA ASN A 246 -1.34 15.67 -1.80
C ASN A 246 -1.34 14.14 -1.71
N HIS A 247 -1.08 13.56 -0.54
CA HIS A 247 -0.92 12.12 -0.36
C HIS A 247 -1.79 11.59 0.79
N SER A 248 -2.33 10.39 0.61
CA SER A 248 -2.88 9.60 1.71
C SER A 248 -2.00 8.38 1.94
N LEU A 249 -2.16 7.75 3.11
CA LEU A 249 -1.63 6.42 3.33
C LEU A 249 -2.35 5.43 2.39
N ILE A 250 -1.58 4.51 1.81
CA ILE A 250 -2.08 3.55 0.86
C ILE A 250 -2.32 2.16 1.49
N THR A 251 -3.42 1.52 1.11
CA THR A 251 -3.72 0.13 1.47
C THR A 251 -3.16 -0.79 0.39
N GLY A 252 -1.84 -1.03 0.42
CA GLY A 252 -1.17 -1.86 -0.60
C GLY A 252 0.35 -1.67 -0.71
N LEU A 253 0.98 -1.00 0.25
CA LEU A 253 2.42 -0.74 0.25
C LEU A 253 3.27 -2.03 0.14
N ASN A 254 2.75 -3.16 0.63
CA ASN A 254 3.39 -4.47 0.55
C ASN A 254 3.61 -4.99 -0.88
N VAL A 255 2.90 -4.46 -1.87
CA VAL A 255 3.05 -4.85 -3.29
C VAL A 255 4.05 -3.97 -4.02
N LEU A 256 4.30 -2.76 -3.52
CA LEU A 256 5.30 -1.84 -4.07
C LEU A 256 6.71 -2.25 -3.61
N VAL A 257 7.70 -1.95 -4.43
CA VAL A 257 9.11 -2.19 -4.14
C VAL A 257 9.76 -0.89 -3.66
N PRO A 258 10.40 -0.87 -2.48
CA PRO A 258 11.14 0.31 -2.04
C PRO A 258 12.39 0.50 -2.89
N VAL A 259 12.60 1.73 -3.38
CA VAL A 259 13.76 2.11 -4.19
C VAL A 259 14.80 2.78 -3.31
N ARG A 260 16.05 2.34 -3.43
CA ARG A 260 17.17 2.91 -2.69
C ARG A 260 17.55 4.28 -3.23
N GLU A 261 17.84 5.20 -2.31
CA GLU A 261 18.41 6.51 -2.66
C GLU A 261 19.84 6.36 -3.20
N ARG A 262 20.20 7.21 -4.16
CA ARG A 262 21.54 7.37 -4.71
C ARG A 262 22.37 8.22 -3.76
N ARG A 263 23.60 7.77 -3.50
CA ARG A 263 24.58 8.61 -2.80
C ARG A 263 24.92 9.81 -3.69
N GLN A 264 24.47 10.99 -3.27
CA GLN A 264 24.83 12.25 -3.92
C GLN A 264 26.22 12.69 -3.50
N ILE A 265 26.91 13.36 -4.41
CA ILE A 265 28.16 14.07 -4.11
C ILE A 265 27.79 15.50 -3.75
N ASP A 266 28.33 16.02 -2.65
CA ASP A 266 28.20 17.43 -2.33
C ASP A 266 29.14 18.24 -3.23
N TYR A 267 28.56 18.88 -4.24
CA TYR A 267 29.31 19.69 -5.20
C TYR A 267 29.50 21.11 -4.65
N PRO A 268 30.73 21.64 -4.58
CA PRO A 268 30.96 23.04 -4.26
C PRO A 268 30.65 23.91 -5.48
N VAL A 269 29.37 24.30 -5.62
CA VAL A 269 28.83 25.02 -6.78
C VAL A 269 29.56 26.35 -7.04
N GLU A 270 30.00 27.03 -5.97
CA GLU A 270 30.72 28.31 -6.03
C GLU A 270 32.10 28.22 -6.71
N THR A 271 32.78 27.07 -6.62
CA THR A 271 34.11 26.88 -7.25
C THR A 271 34.05 26.21 -8.62
N LEU A 272 32.97 25.46 -8.91
CA LEU A 272 32.84 24.70 -10.15
C LEU A 272 32.37 25.55 -11.33
N GLY A 273 31.65 26.66 -11.10
CA GLY A 273 31.16 27.54 -12.16
C GLY A 273 30.44 26.77 -13.28
N ILE A 274 30.94 26.87 -14.51
CA ILE A 274 30.36 26.22 -15.71
C ILE A 274 30.52 24.69 -15.69
N ASN A 275 31.47 24.15 -14.91
CA ASN A 275 31.69 22.70 -14.75
C ASN A 275 30.80 22.08 -13.65
N GLY A 276 29.90 22.87 -13.06
CA GLY A 276 28.94 22.39 -12.08
C GLY A 276 28.00 21.33 -12.68
N PRO A 277 27.54 20.37 -11.86
CA PRO A 277 26.50 19.44 -12.29
C PRO A 277 25.20 20.22 -12.59
N SER A 278 24.31 19.62 -13.39
CA SER A 278 23.02 20.24 -13.72
C SER A 278 22.21 20.59 -12.47
N ASP A 279 21.42 21.67 -12.53
CA ASP A 279 20.54 22.12 -11.43
C ASP A 279 19.62 21.02 -10.88
N LYS A 280 19.31 20.01 -11.69
CA LYS A 280 18.49 18.85 -11.33
C LYS A 280 19.15 17.91 -10.31
N VAL A 281 20.47 17.85 -10.31
CA VAL A 281 21.29 17.10 -9.34
C VAL A 281 21.50 17.95 -8.08
N LEU A 282 21.52 19.27 -8.23
CA LEU A 282 21.66 20.22 -7.13
C LEU A 282 20.33 20.51 -6.40
N LYS A 283 19.18 20.16 -7.01
CA LYS A 283 17.84 20.35 -6.44
C LYS A 283 17.72 19.58 -5.12
N LYS A 284 17.77 20.29 -4.00
CA LYS A 284 17.52 19.71 -2.67
C LYS A 284 16.02 19.70 -2.38
N CYS A 285 15.41 18.52 -2.41
CA CYS A 285 14.04 18.32 -1.93
C CYS A 285 14.04 17.80 -0.49
N CYS A 286 12.87 17.82 0.16
CA CYS A 286 12.72 17.15 1.45
C CYS A 286 12.95 15.64 1.27
N PRO A 287 13.66 14.98 2.21
CA PRO A 287 13.89 13.55 2.12
C PRO A 287 12.57 12.78 2.22
N TYR A 288 12.40 11.81 1.32
CA TYR A 288 11.27 10.88 1.33
C TYR A 288 11.77 9.47 0.95
N ALA A 289 10.99 8.44 1.25
CA ALA A 289 11.24 7.10 0.77
C ALA A 289 10.45 6.89 -0.52
N LEU A 290 11.07 6.40 -1.58
CA LEU A 290 10.38 6.14 -2.84
C LEU A 290 9.95 4.68 -2.92
N ASN A 291 8.69 4.43 -3.23
CA ASN A 291 8.19 3.11 -3.59
C ASN A 291 7.79 3.08 -5.06
N HIS A 292 8.03 1.95 -5.72
CA HIS A 292 7.86 1.82 -7.15
C HIS A 292 7.16 0.50 -7.51
N ILE A 293 6.34 0.53 -8.57
CA ILE A 293 5.81 -0.67 -9.22
C ILE A 293 5.66 -0.44 -10.72
N ASN A 294 5.87 -1.49 -11.51
CA ASN A 294 5.72 -1.47 -12.96
C ASN A 294 4.92 -2.67 -13.47
N LYS A 295 4.59 -2.66 -14.76
CA LYS A 295 3.88 -3.77 -15.42
C LYS A 295 4.57 -5.12 -15.26
N LYS A 296 5.90 -5.17 -15.21
CA LYS A 296 6.67 -6.41 -15.08
C LYS A 296 6.52 -7.00 -13.67
N LEU A 297 6.73 -6.20 -12.63
CA LEU A 297 6.64 -6.58 -11.22
C LEU A 297 5.21 -7.02 -10.83
N VAL A 298 4.19 -6.49 -11.48
CA VAL A 298 2.79 -6.91 -11.27
C VAL A 298 2.53 -8.32 -11.83
N LEU A 299 3.27 -8.73 -12.86
CA LEU A 299 3.13 -10.07 -13.48
C LEU A 299 3.98 -11.13 -12.79
N GLU A 300 5.01 -10.75 -12.05
CA GLU A 300 5.87 -11.69 -11.34
C GLU A 300 5.12 -12.32 -10.14
N PRO A 301 5.11 -13.67 -10.03
CA PRO A 301 4.67 -14.34 -8.81
C PRO A 301 5.60 -13.95 -7.66
N LYS A 302 5.03 -13.79 -6.46
CA LYS A 302 5.81 -13.50 -5.25
C LYS A 302 6.33 -14.80 -4.66
#